data_AF-A0A355SFF3-F1
#
_entry.id   AF-A0A355SFF3-F1
#
_cell.length_a   1.000
_cell.length_b   1.000
_cell.length_c   1.000
_cell.angle_alpha   90.00
_cell.angle_beta   90.00
_cell.angle_gamma   90.00
#
_symmetry.space_group_name_H-M   'P 1'
#
loop_
_entity.id
_entity.type
_entity.pdbx_description
1 polymer ?
#
loop_
_entity_poly.entity_id
_entity_poly.type
_entity_poly.pdbx_seq_one_letter_code
_entity_poly.pdbx_strand_id
1 'polypeptide(L)' 'MDNKVKIIGAGLAGSEAAYQLAKRGVKVDLYEMRPVKYTPAHHTGYFAELVCSNSLRSNR' A
#
# COMPACT_ATOMS: atom_id res chain seq x y z
N MET A 1 -16.48 15.62 -12.85
CA MET A 1 -15.14 15.13 -12.44
C MET A 1 -15.32 14.34 -11.17
N ASP A 2 -15.07 13.03 -11.19
CA ASP A 2 -15.01 12.23 -9.96
C ASP A 2 -13.68 12.58 -9.26
N ASN A 3 -13.72 13.34 -8.16
CA ASN A 3 -12.52 13.69 -7.40
C ASN A 3 -12.04 12.48 -6.60
N LYS A 4 -11.15 11.69 -7.20
CA LYS A 4 -10.49 10.55 -6.54
C LYS A 4 -9.16 10.97 -5.92
N VAL A 5 -8.85 10.41 -4.76
CA VAL A 5 -7.53 10.57 -4.13
C VAL A 5 -6.55 9.61 -4.80
N LYS A 6 -5.41 10.14 -5.25
CA LYS A 6 -4.32 9.33 -5.82
C LYS A 6 -3.33 8.97 -4.72
N ILE A 7 -3.01 7.69 -4.62
CA ILE A 7 -2.01 7.17 -3.69
C ILE A 7 -0.92 6.48 -4.50
N ILE A 8 0.33 6.93 -4.35
CA ILE A 8 1.47 6.41 -5.10
C ILE A 8 2.30 5.51 -4.16
N GLY A 9 2.36 4.22 -4.51
CA GLY A 9 3.00 3.17 -3.72
C GLY A 9 1.99 2.43 -2.85
N ALA A 10 2.01 1.10 -2.91
CA ALA A 10 1.15 0.21 -2.14
C ALA A 10 1.94 -0.61 -1.10
N GLY A 11 2.91 0.02 -0.44
CA GLY A 11 3.49 -0.50 0.80
C GLY A 11 2.54 -0.32 1.99
N LEU A 12 2.98 -0.64 3.22
CA LEU A 12 2.15 -0.57 4.43
C LEU A 12 1.36 0.75 4.57
N ALA A 13 2.03 1.89 4.40
CA ALA A 13 1.39 3.20 4.52
C ALA A 13 0.37 3.48 3.40
N GLY A 14 0.69 3.14 2.16
CA GLY A 14 -0.19 3.36 1.01
C GLY A 14 -1.44 2.48 1.05
N SER A 15 -1.27 1.22 1.44
CA SER A 15 -2.38 0.28 1.65
C SER A 15 -3.31 0.75 2.78
N GLU A 16 -2.76 1.21 3.90
CA GLU A 16 -3.56 1.72 5.02
C GLU A 16 -4.30 3.02 4.65
N ALA A 17 -3.62 3.94 3.96
CA ALA A 17 -4.26 5.17 3.48
C ALA A 17 -5.41 4.87 2.50
N ALA A 18 -5.20 3.95 1.57
CA ALA A 18 -6.23 3.52 0.62
C ALA A 18 -7.42 2.89 1.36
N TYR A 19 -7.16 2.00 2.31
CA TYR A 19 -8.18 1.33 3.11
C TYR A 19 -8.99 2.33 3.94
N GLN A 20 -8.33 3.24 4.65
CA GLN A 20 -9.00 4.24 5.50
C GLN A 20 -9.87 5.20 4.67
N LEU A 21 -9.42 5.62 3.49
CA LEU A 21 -10.20 6.47 2.59
C LEU A 21 -11.40 5.73 1.99
N ALA A 22 -11.17 4.53 1.45
CA ALA A 22 -12.22 3.70 0.88
C ALA A 22 -13.32 3.37 1.91
N LYS A 23 -12.92 3.03 3.14
CA LYS A 23 -13.84 2.78 4.26
C LYS A 23 -14.72 3.99 4.62
N ARG A 24 -14.28 5.21 4.30
CA ARG A 24 -15.02 6.46 4.52
C ARG A 24 -15.77 6.95 3.27
N GLY A 25 -15.90 6.10 2.24
CA GLY A 25 -16.61 6.42 1.01
C GLY A 25 -15.84 7.35 0.06
N VAL A 26 -14.54 7.59 0.31
CA VAL A 26 -13.70 8.38 -0.60
C VAL A 26 -13.14 7.46 -1.67
N LYS A 27 -13.37 7.80 -2.95
CA LYS A 27 -12.84 7.05 -4.08
C LYS A 27 -11.31 7.21 -4.16
N VAL A 28 -10.60 6.11 -4.38
CA VAL A 28 -9.13 6.07 -4.41
C VAL A 28 -8.66 5.44 -5.72
N ASP A 29 -7.61 6.01 -6.31
CA ASP A 29 -6.78 5.33 -7.29
C ASP A 29 -5.42 5.02 -6.62
N LEU A 30 -5.15 3.73 -6.37
CA LEU A 30 -3.91 3.24 -5.76
C LEU A 30 -2.98 2.74 -6.87
N TYR A 31 -1.80 3.34 -6.97
CA TYR A 31 -0.78 3.02 -7.97
C TYR A 31 0.35 2.24 -7.34
N GLU A 32 0.74 1.13 -7.94
CA GLU A 32 1.89 0.33 -7.55
C GLU A 32 2.67 -0.06 -8.80
N MET A 33 4.00 0.07 -8.75
CA MET A 33 4.87 -0.26 -9.88
C MET A 33 5.13 -1.77 -9.98
N ARG A 34 5.02 -2.51 -8.87
CA ARG A 34 5.08 -3.97 -8.83
C ARG A 34 3.78 -4.57 -9.40
N PRO A 35 3.84 -5.71 -10.10
CA PRO A 35 5.00 -6.58 -10.32
C PRO A 35 5.85 -6.21 -11.55
N VAL A 36 5.57 -5.11 -12.25
CA VAL A 36 6.30 -4.73 -13.48
C VAL A 36 7.71 -4.23 -13.15
N LYS A 37 7.86 -3.46 -12.06
CA LYS A 37 9.14 -2.96 -11.57
C LYS A 37 9.24 -3.17 -10.06
N TYR A 38 10.24 -3.94 -9.64
CA TYR A 38 10.53 -4.19 -8.23
C TYR A 38 11.59 -3.22 -7.70
N THR A 39 11.54 -2.95 -6.39
CA THR A 39 12.73 -2.50 -5.66
C THR A 39 13.61 -3.72 -5.34
N PRO A 40 14.91 -3.55 -5.01
CA PRO A 40 15.77 -4.68 -4.64
C PRO A 40 15.27 -5.55 -3.47
N ALA A 41 14.43 -5.02 -2.58
CA ALA A 41 13.95 -5.73 -1.40
C ALA A 41 12.60 -6.45 -1.57
N HIS A 42 11.83 -6.13 -2.62
CA HIS A 42 10.48 -6.66 -2.80
C HIS A 42 10.50 -7.87 -3.75
N HIS A 43 9.71 -8.90 -3.42
CA HIS A 43 9.68 -10.18 -4.12
C HIS A 43 8.29 -10.52 -4.68
N THR A 44 7.25 -9.75 -4.33
CA THR A 44 5.87 -10.02 -4.75
C THR A 44 5.18 -8.80 -5.36
N GLY A 45 4.15 -9.06 -6.17
CA GLY A 45 3.21 -8.03 -6.63
C GLY A 45 2.16 -7.64 -5.59
N TYR A 46 2.24 -8.17 -4.36
CA TYR A 46 1.25 -7.91 -3.34
C TYR A 46 1.46 -6.58 -2.65
N PHE A 47 0.34 -5.97 -2.27
CA PHE A 47 0.33 -4.78 -1.44
C PHE A 47 0.79 -5.11 -0.02
N ALA A 48 1.36 -4.12 0.67
CA ALA A 48 1.83 -4.24 2.05
C ALA A 48 2.81 -5.41 2.31
N GLU A 49 3.62 -5.79 1.32
CA GLU A 49 4.65 -6.82 1.50
C GLU A 49 5.63 -6.43 2.63
N LEU A 50 5.90 -7.40 3.51
CA LEU A 50 6.94 -7.31 4.53
C LEU A 50 8.25 -7.86 3.94
N VAL A 51 9.22 -6.98 3.72
CA VAL A 51 10.47 -7.31 3.02
C VAL A 51 11.64 -7.69 3.93
N CYS A 52 11.44 -7.66 5.25
CA CYS A 52 12.46 -7.97 6.25
C CYS A 52 11.85 -8.78 7.40
N SER A 53 11.79 -8.22 8.61
CA SER A 53 11.13 -8.89 9.74
C SER A 53 9.61 -8.97 9.56
N ASN A 54 9.02 -10.07 10.03
CA ASN A 54 7.58 -10.21 10.19
C ASN A 54 7.07 -9.72 11.57
N SER A 55 7.96 -9.19 12.42
CA SER A 55 7.57 -8.59 13.69
C SER A 55 7.03 -7.18 13.47
N LEU A 56 5.79 -6.95 13.91
CA LEU A 56 5.19 -5.61 13.96
C LEU A 56 5.48 -4.87 15.27
N ARG A 57 6.37 -5.43 16.10
CA ARG A 57 6.69 -5.02 17.48
C ARG A 57 5.46 -5.09 18.40
N SER A 58 5.57 -5.86 19.48
CA SER A 58 4.60 -5.83 20.57
C SER A 58 5.05 -4.80 21.60
N ASN A 59 4.12 -4.02 22.13
CA ASN A 59 4.38 -3.05 23.21
C ASN A 59 3.88 -3.56 24.57
N ARG A 60 3.83 -4.88 24.76
CA ARG A 60 3.62 -5.47 26.10
C ARG A 60 4.88 -5.40 26.93
#